data_AF-A0AAD7IQV5-F1
#
_entry.id   AF-A0AAD7IQV5-F1
#
_cell.length_a   1.000
_cell.length_b   1.000
_cell.length_c   1.000
_cell.angle_alpha   90.00
_cell.angle_beta   90.00
_cell.angle_gamma   90.00
#
_symmetry.space_group_name_H-M   'P 1'
#
loop_
_entity.id
_entity.type
_entity.pdbx_description
1 polymer ?
#
loop_
_entity_poly.entity_id
_entity_poly.type
_entity_poly.pdbx_seq_one_letter_code
_entity_poly.pdbx_strand_id
1 'polypeptide(L)'
;MLNTHPKSPWPIASDVQRALASLLSTNNVPLPAEVTMIRNLIHRLTTELAEGTGWGNHQLQLPAAEGRLDAYRGILSPVRRIPTELLCEIFLAVLPEAGLAGRPSDSLKVTRRHDKQTFYTAPWSLGQVCQRWRATAVGYAALWTRITLSRNPILIETQLYRSGNVPLDVDSGESQRFDPRSRPRC
;
A
#
# COMPACT_ATOMS: atom_id res chain seq x y z
N MET A 1 3.99 -11.89 33.74
CA MET A 1 4.39 -10.51 34.09
C MET A 1 3.43 -9.57 33.39
N LEU A 2 2.66 -8.80 34.16
CA LEU A 2 1.55 -7.98 33.64
C LEU A 2 2.09 -6.72 32.97
N ASN A 3 1.85 -6.58 31.66
CA ASN A 3 2.14 -5.37 30.89
C ASN A 3 1.28 -4.20 31.40
N THR A 4 1.88 -3.31 32.19
CA THR A 4 1.31 -2.01 32.52
C THR A 4 1.65 -1.02 31.41
N HIS A 5 0.85 -1.02 30.33
CA HIS A 5 0.82 0.13 29.45
C HIS A 5 0.36 1.35 30.25
N PRO A 6 0.92 2.55 30.01
CA PRO A 6 0.41 3.77 30.62
C PRO A 6 -1.06 3.91 30.23
N LYS A 7 -1.95 3.82 31.22
CA LYS A 7 -3.38 3.98 31.02
C LYS A 7 -3.60 5.43 30.58
N SER A 8 -4.18 5.59 29.39
CA SER A 8 -4.83 6.84 29.00
C SER A 8 -5.69 7.33 30.18
N PRO A 9 -5.65 8.62 30.57
CA PRO A 9 -6.40 9.13 31.72
C PRO A 9 -7.91 8.97 31.58
N TRP A 10 -8.39 8.71 30.36
CA TRP A 10 -9.80 8.61 30.04
C TRP A 10 -10.15 7.21 29.56
N PRO A 11 -11.11 6.52 30.21
CA PRO A 11 -11.70 5.32 29.66
C PRO A 11 -12.47 5.72 28.40
N ILE A 12 -11.93 5.38 27.24
CA ILE A 12 -12.71 5.38 26.00
C ILE A 12 -13.89 4.43 26.23
N ALA A 13 -15.12 4.91 26.02
CA ALA A 13 -16.31 4.07 26.19
C ALA A 13 -16.14 2.77 25.40
N SER A 14 -16.56 1.64 25.98
CA SER A 14 -16.36 0.30 25.40
C SER A 14 -16.86 0.19 23.96
N ASP A 15 -17.97 0.86 23.64
CA ASP A 15 -18.53 0.91 22.28
C ASP A 15 -17.64 1.67 21.30
N VAL A 16 -17.01 2.77 21.74
CA VAL A 16 -16.04 3.52 20.94
C VAL A 16 -14.81 2.65 20.66
N GLN A 17 -14.33 1.90 21.66
CA GLN A 17 -13.18 1.01 21.49
C GLN A 17 -13.49 -0.13 20.52
N ARG A 18 -14.72 -0.69 20.56
CA ARG A 18 -15.17 -1.72 19.61
C ARG A 18 -15.24 -1.17 18.18
N ALA A 19 -15.82 0.02 18.00
CA ALA A 19 -15.91 0.67 16.70
C ALA A 19 -14.52 0.95 16.11
N LEU A 20 -13.60 1.51 16.91
CA LEU A 20 -12.22 1.74 16.50
C LEU A 20 -11.50 0.43 16.13
N ALA A 21 -11.64 -0.63 16.94
CA ALA A 21 -11.02 -1.92 16.65
C ALA A 21 -11.51 -2.49 15.31
N SER A 22 -12.81 -2.39 15.03
CA SER A 22 -13.38 -2.77 13.73
C SER A 22 -12.84 -1.91 12.59
N LEU A 23 -12.81 -0.59 12.73
CA LEU A 23 -12.36 0.31 11.66
C LEU A 23 -10.84 0.27 11.41
N LEU A 24 -10.05 -0.14 12.41
CA LEU A 24 -8.61 -0.35 12.28
C LEU A 24 -8.28 -1.71 11.66
N SER A 25 -9.10 -2.73 11.96
CA SER A 25 -8.94 -4.06 11.36
C SER A 25 -9.54 -4.17 9.95
N THR A 26 -10.41 -3.24 9.55
CA THR A 26 -11.09 -3.24 8.25
C THR A 26 -10.80 -1.98 7.43
N ASN A 27 -11.02 -2.05 6.12
CA ASN A 27 -10.96 -0.88 5.23
C ASN A 27 -12.35 -0.30 4.94
N ASN A 28 -13.31 -0.58 5.82
CA ASN A 28 -14.68 -0.10 5.67
C ASN A 28 -14.74 1.43 5.78
N VAL A 29 -15.68 2.01 5.04
CA VAL A 29 -15.99 3.43 5.12
C VAL A 29 -16.66 3.68 6.48
N PRO A 30 -16.13 4.58 7.31
CA PRO A 30 -16.75 4.91 8.59
C PRO A 30 -18.10 5.61 8.37
N LEU A 31 -19.07 5.29 9.22
CA LEU A 31 -20.38 5.94 9.27
C LEU A 31 -20.24 7.41 9.68
N PRO A 32 -21.20 8.30 9.34
CA PRO A 32 -21.13 9.71 9.70
C PRO A 32 -20.92 9.97 11.20
N ALA A 33 -21.58 9.19 12.06
CA ALA A 33 -21.39 9.28 13.52
C ALA A 33 -19.98 8.86 13.95
N GLU A 34 -19.41 7.82 13.34
CA GLU A 34 -18.04 7.37 13.59
C GLU A 34 -17.02 8.40 13.10
N VAL A 35 -17.27 9.05 11.95
CA VAL A 35 -16.42 10.16 11.46
C VAL A 35 -16.36 11.29 12.49
N THR A 36 -17.51 11.72 13.02
CA THR A 36 -17.57 12.76 14.05
C THR A 36 -16.82 12.32 15.32
N MET A 37 -17.06 11.08 15.78
CA MET A 37 -16.38 10.50 16.93
C MET A 37 -14.85 10.49 16.75
N ILE A 38 -14.35 10.04 15.59
CA ILE A 38 -12.92 9.96 15.30
C ILE A 38 -12.29 11.34 15.19
N ARG A 39 -12.98 12.33 14.58
CA ARG A 39 -12.51 13.72 14.54
C ARG A 39 -12.35 14.30 15.94
N ASN A 40 -13.31 14.03 16.83
CA ASN A 40 -13.24 14.46 18.22
C ASN A 40 -12.10 13.76 18.98
N LEU A 41 -11.80 12.49 18.67
CA LEU A 41 -10.64 11.79 19.24
C LEU A 41 -9.31 12.37 18.73
N ILE A 42 -9.20 12.65 17.43
CA ILE A 42 -8.02 13.29 16.85
C ILE A 42 -7.80 14.65 17.50
N HIS A 43 -8.84 15.49 17.57
CA HIS A 43 -8.74 16.82 18.15
C HIS A 43 -8.24 16.76 19.60
N ARG A 44 -8.84 15.91 20.43
CA ARG A 44 -8.42 15.72 21.84
C ARG A 44 -6.97 15.26 21.97
N LEU A 45 -6.57 14.28 21.17
CA LEU A 45 -5.18 13.79 21.22
C LEU A 45 -4.19 14.86 20.75
N THR A 46 -4.56 15.67 19.75
CA THR A 46 -3.70 16.77 19.31
C THR A 46 -3.59 17.89 20.34
N THR A 47 -4.67 18.21 21.07
CA THR A 47 -4.63 19.23 22.13
C THR A 47 -3.83 18.74 23.34
N GLU A 48 -4.02 17.50 23.78
CA GLU A 48 -3.24 16.91 24.88
C GLU A 48 -1.74 16.88 24.57
N LEU A 49 -1.35 16.60 23.31
CA LEU A 49 0.04 16.67 22.88
C LEU A 49 0.60 18.09 22.86
N ALA A 50 -0.23 19.09 22.53
CA ALA A 50 0.20 20.48 22.50
C ALA A 50 0.33 21.08 23.91
N GLU A 51 -0.54 20.67 24.85
CA GLU A 51 -0.56 21.15 26.23
C GLU A 51 0.43 20.40 27.15
N GLY A 52 0.77 19.16 26.81
CA GLY A 52 1.53 18.24 27.65
C GLY A 52 3.05 18.45 27.73
N THR A 53 3.61 19.58 27.28
CA THR A 53 5.06 19.85 27.03
C THR A 53 6.00 19.84 28.27
N GLY A 54 5.75 19.03 29.30
CA GLY A 54 6.66 18.79 30.42
C GLY A 54 7.67 17.67 30.13
N TRP A 55 8.96 18.00 30.11
CA TRP A 55 10.07 17.20 29.54
C TRP A 55 10.30 15.77 30.10
N GLY A 56 9.72 15.35 31.22
CA GLY A 56 10.14 14.10 31.92
C GLY A 56 9.46 12.80 31.47
N ASN A 57 8.12 12.80 31.34
CA ASN A 57 7.33 11.59 31.03
C ASN A 57 6.76 11.58 29.60
N HIS A 58 6.94 12.68 28.87
CA HIS A 58 6.34 12.90 27.57
C HIS A 58 7.08 12.16 26.44
N GLN A 59 8.42 12.12 26.49
CA GLN A 59 9.27 11.52 25.46
C GLN A 59 8.92 10.04 25.19
N LEU A 60 8.54 9.30 26.24
CA LEU A 60 8.20 7.88 26.15
C LEU A 60 6.76 7.64 25.63
N GLN A 61 5.88 8.62 25.73
CA GLN A 61 4.47 8.52 25.32
C GLN A 61 4.19 9.13 23.94
N LEU A 62 5.08 10.00 23.44
CA LEU A 62 4.98 10.64 22.12
C LEU A 62 4.81 9.64 20.96
N PRO A 63 5.67 8.62 20.79
CA PRO A 63 5.55 7.72 19.64
C PRO A 63 4.24 6.93 19.64
N ALA A 64 3.75 6.56 20.83
CA ALA A 64 2.48 5.87 20.98
C ALA A 64 1.28 6.78 20.66
N ALA A 65 1.33 8.05 21.09
CA ALA A 65 0.29 9.02 20.80
C ALA A 65 0.23 9.39 19.31
N GLU A 66 1.39 9.61 18.68
CA GLU A 66 1.52 9.83 17.24
C GLU A 66 1.02 8.63 16.43
N GLY A 67 1.42 7.42 16.81
CA GLY A 67 0.94 6.20 16.15
C GLY A 67 -0.59 6.05 16.20
N ARG A 68 -1.25 6.44 17.30
CA ARG A 68 -2.72 6.48 17.37
C ARG A 68 -3.32 7.56 16.46
N LEU A 69 -2.70 8.74 16.41
CA LEU A 69 -3.15 9.82 15.53
C LEU A 69 -3.11 9.39 14.07
N ASP A 70 -2.01 8.76 13.64
CA ASP A 70 -1.85 8.28 12.28
C ASP A 70 -2.84 7.17 11.96
N ALA A 71 -3.08 6.25 12.90
CA ALA A 71 -4.11 5.24 12.77
C ALA A 71 -5.51 5.86 12.58
N TYR A 72 -5.88 6.85 13.41
CA TYR A 72 -7.18 7.53 13.32
C TYR A 72 -7.33 8.36 12.03
N ARG A 73 -6.27 9.06 11.61
CA ARG A 73 -6.22 9.74 10.31
C ARG A 73 -6.38 8.75 9.16
N GLY A 74 -5.76 7.58 9.27
CA GLY A 74 -5.90 6.47 8.33
C GLY A 74 -7.35 5.99 8.18
N ILE A 75 -8.14 5.98 9.26
CA ILE A 75 -9.58 5.65 9.19
C ILE A 75 -10.35 6.70 8.37
N LEU A 76 -9.98 7.97 8.48
CA LEU A 76 -10.64 9.06 7.76
C LEU A 76 -10.11 9.25 6.33
N SER A 77 -9.09 8.49 5.93
CA SER A 77 -8.42 8.61 4.64
C SER A 77 -9.43 8.52 3.48
N PRO A 78 -9.34 9.43 2.48
CA PRO A 78 -10.19 9.39 1.30
C PRO A 78 -10.14 8.06 0.55
N VAL A 79 -9.02 7.32 0.63
CA VAL A 79 -8.81 6.05 -0.06
C VAL A 79 -9.89 5.00 0.24
N ARG A 80 -10.50 5.06 1.43
CA ARG A 80 -11.59 4.15 1.81
C ARG A 80 -12.88 4.39 1.01
N ARG A 81 -13.08 5.60 0.48
CA ARG A 81 -14.29 6.01 -0.26
C ARG A 81 -14.15 5.92 -1.77
N ILE A 82 -12.94 5.69 -2.29
CA ILE A 82 -12.71 5.56 -3.73
C ILE A 82 -13.52 4.36 -4.24
N PRO A 83 -14.36 4.48 -5.27
CA PRO A 83 -15.04 3.35 -5.92
C PRO A 83 -14.05 2.33 -6.49
N THR A 84 -14.48 1.08 -6.68
CA THR A 84 -13.58 0.02 -7.17
C THR A 84 -13.06 0.33 -8.57
N GLU A 85 -13.87 0.95 -9.42
CA GLU A 85 -13.55 1.35 -10.79
C GLU A 85 -12.42 2.37 -10.80
N LEU A 86 -12.53 3.42 -9.97
CA LEU A 86 -11.47 4.42 -9.85
C LEU A 86 -10.20 3.85 -9.22
N LEU A 87 -10.34 2.86 -8.33
CA LEU A 87 -9.19 2.14 -7.78
C LEU A 87 -8.47 1.32 -8.86
N CYS A 88 -9.21 0.68 -9.76
CA CYS A 88 -8.67 -0.02 -10.92
C CYS A 88 -7.93 0.93 -11.88
N GLU A 89 -8.47 2.12 -12.14
CA GLU A 89 -7.78 3.15 -12.96
C GLU A 89 -6.47 3.60 -12.32
N ILE A 90 -6.46 3.84 -11.00
CA ILE A 90 -5.24 4.14 -10.26
C ILE A 90 -4.23 3.00 -10.40
N PHE A 91 -4.67 1.74 -10.31
CA PHE A 91 -3.80 0.58 -10.44
C PHE A 91 -3.15 0.49 -11.82
N LEU A 92 -3.90 0.77 -12.90
CA LEU A 92 -3.36 0.82 -14.25
C LEU A 92 -2.35 1.96 -14.42
N ALA A 93 -2.66 3.14 -13.89
CA ALA A 93 -1.79 4.32 -14.00
C ALA A 93 -0.43 4.16 -13.31
N VAL A 94 -0.32 3.26 -12.32
CA VAL A 94 0.95 2.97 -11.62
C VAL A 94 1.68 1.74 -12.15
N LEU A 95 1.15 1.08 -13.18
CA LEU A 95 1.90 0.02 -13.85
C LEU A 95 3.13 0.62 -14.53
N PRO A 96 4.29 -0.06 -14.50
CA PRO A 96 5.45 0.39 -15.25
C PRO A 96 5.11 0.44 -16.73
N GLU A 97 5.12 1.63 -17.34
CA GLU A 97 4.94 1.76 -18.79
C GLU A 97 6.04 0.98 -19.52
N ALA A 98 5.64 0.14 -20.47
CA ALA A 98 6.56 -0.41 -21.45
C ALA A 98 6.95 0.70 -22.42
N GLY A 99 8.00 1.47 -22.12
CA GLY A 99 8.68 2.23 -23.17
C GLY A 99 7.98 3.47 -23.73
N LEU A 100 7.02 4.09 -23.03
CA LEU A 100 6.64 5.48 -23.34
C LEU A 100 7.41 6.45 -22.43
N ALA A 101 8.26 7.26 -23.08
CA ALA A 101 8.92 8.46 -22.56
C ALA A 101 9.61 8.38 -21.17
N GLY A 102 10.84 7.86 -21.14
CA GLY A 102 12.00 8.66 -20.76
C GLY A 102 12.02 9.47 -19.45
N ARG A 103 11.27 9.10 -18.40
CA ARG A 103 11.49 9.61 -17.06
C ARG A 103 11.62 8.44 -16.08
N PRO A 104 12.82 8.17 -15.53
CA PRO A 104 12.88 7.39 -14.31
C PRO A 104 12.08 8.16 -13.26
N SER A 105 10.98 7.58 -12.79
CA SER A 105 10.42 8.02 -11.52
C SER A 105 11.49 7.75 -10.47
N ASP A 106 12.19 8.80 -10.04
CA ASP A 106 13.31 8.76 -9.10
C ASP A 106 12.94 8.12 -7.74
N SER A 107 11.66 7.84 -7.51
CA SER A 107 11.15 7.16 -6.31
C SER A 107 11.16 5.62 -6.40
N LEU A 108 11.43 5.03 -7.56
CA LEU A 108 11.55 3.59 -7.75
C LEU A 108 12.89 3.27 -8.42
N LYS A 109 13.99 3.43 -7.67
CA LYS A 109 15.31 2.94 -8.10
C LYS A 109 15.24 1.43 -8.30
N VAL A 110 14.98 1.02 -9.54
CA VAL A 110 15.09 -0.35 -10.05
C VAL A 110 16.55 -0.74 -9.98
N THR A 111 16.97 -1.27 -8.83
CA THR A 111 18.26 -1.95 -8.74
C THR A 111 18.11 -3.32 -9.38
N ARG A 112 19.00 -3.60 -10.34
CA ARG A 112 19.07 -4.83 -11.13
C ARG A 112 19.42 -6.03 -10.25
N ARG A 113 18.45 -6.53 -9.48
CA ARG A 113 18.49 -7.85 -8.85
C ARG A 113 17.16 -8.53 -9.16
N HIS A 114 17.15 -9.22 -10.30
CA HIS A 114 15.97 -9.76 -11.00
C HIS A 114 15.09 -10.73 -10.22
N ASP A 115 15.49 -11.19 -9.03
CA ASP A 115 14.73 -12.21 -8.28
C ASP A 115 13.95 -11.63 -7.08
N LYS A 116 14.54 -10.70 -6.32
CA LYS A 116 13.90 -10.15 -5.11
C LYS A 116 13.00 -8.94 -5.36
N GLN A 117 13.09 -8.30 -6.53
CA GLN A 117 12.36 -7.07 -6.83
C GLN A 117 10.90 -7.32 -7.27
N THR A 118 10.56 -8.54 -7.67
CA THR A 118 9.31 -8.84 -8.41
C THR A 118 8.06 -8.60 -7.57
N PHE A 119 8.09 -8.91 -6.27
CA PHE A 119 6.98 -8.68 -5.34
C PHE A 119 6.80 -7.21 -4.94
N TYR A 120 7.82 -6.37 -5.14
CA TYR A 120 7.79 -4.93 -4.84
C TYR A 120 7.37 -4.08 -6.05
N THR A 121 7.24 -4.69 -7.23
CA THR A 121 6.74 -4.02 -8.43
C THR A 121 5.25 -4.29 -8.63
N ALA A 122 4.53 -3.31 -9.17
CA ALA A 122 3.16 -3.53 -9.63
C ALA A 122 3.16 -4.62 -10.74
N PRO A 123 2.12 -5.47 -10.83
CA PRO A 123 0.88 -5.43 -10.04
C PRO A 123 0.98 -6.06 -8.63
N TRP A 124 2.08 -6.72 -8.29
CA TRP A 124 2.21 -7.52 -7.06
C TRP A 124 2.20 -6.70 -5.77
N SER A 125 2.84 -5.53 -5.78
CA SER A 125 2.92 -4.64 -4.62
C SER A 125 1.57 -4.03 -4.23
N LEU A 126 0.63 -3.90 -5.18
CA LEU A 126 -0.71 -3.38 -4.92
C LEU A 126 -1.46 -4.23 -3.90
N GLY A 127 -1.26 -5.55 -3.95
CA GLY A 127 -1.85 -6.49 -3.00
C GLY A 127 -1.26 -6.42 -1.59
N GLN A 128 -0.24 -5.62 -1.33
CA GLN A 128 0.38 -5.47 -0.01
C GLN A 128 -0.16 -4.28 0.79
N VAL A 129 -0.95 -3.40 0.16
CA VAL A 129 -1.47 -2.20 0.83
C VAL A 129 -2.57 -2.55 1.83
N CYS A 130 -3.61 -3.25 1.38
CA CYS A 130 -4.67 -3.73 2.25
C CYS A 130 -5.47 -4.87 1.60
N GLN A 131 -6.34 -5.53 2.38
CA GLN A 131 -7.19 -6.62 1.89
C GLN A 131 -8.05 -6.20 0.69
N ARG A 132 -8.59 -4.97 0.71
CA ARG A 132 -9.42 -4.44 -0.38
C ARG A 132 -8.62 -4.27 -1.66
N TRP A 133 -7.44 -3.67 -1.58
CA TRP A 133 -6.55 -3.51 -2.74
C TRP A 133 -6.13 -4.86 -3.32
N ARG A 134 -5.87 -5.84 -2.46
CA ARG A 134 -5.58 -7.21 -2.90
C ARG A 134 -6.74 -7.84 -3.66
N ALA A 135 -7.95 -7.77 -3.10
CA ALA A 135 -9.14 -8.31 -3.75
C ALA A 135 -9.39 -7.66 -5.11
N THR A 136 -9.31 -6.32 -5.18
CA THR A 136 -9.47 -5.56 -6.42
C THR A 136 -8.38 -5.89 -7.44
N ALA A 137 -7.11 -5.90 -7.03
CA ALA A 137 -6.00 -6.17 -7.94
C ALA A 137 -6.08 -7.61 -8.50
N VAL A 138 -6.39 -8.61 -7.67
CA VAL A 138 -6.54 -10.00 -8.12
C VAL A 138 -7.73 -10.15 -9.07
N GLY A 139 -8.84 -9.46 -8.82
CA GLY A 139 -10.05 -9.54 -9.64
C GLY A 139 -10.00 -8.73 -10.94
N TYR A 140 -9.02 -7.84 -11.12
CA TYR A 140 -8.94 -6.98 -12.30
C TYR A 140 -7.92 -7.51 -13.32
N ALA A 141 -8.43 -8.31 -14.26
CA ALA A 141 -7.64 -9.03 -15.27
C ALA A 141 -6.65 -8.15 -16.06
N ALA A 142 -7.04 -6.91 -16.37
CA ALA A 142 -6.20 -5.96 -17.13
C ALA A 142 -4.84 -5.66 -16.47
N LEU A 143 -4.69 -5.87 -15.15
CA LEU A 143 -3.40 -5.69 -14.46
C LEU A 143 -2.41 -6.83 -14.73
N TRP A 144 -2.89 -7.96 -15.22
CA TRP A 144 -2.11 -9.20 -15.35
C TRP A 144 -1.75 -9.52 -16.79
N THR A 145 -2.09 -8.66 -17.75
CA THR A 145 -1.92 -8.90 -19.19
C THR A 145 -0.48 -8.79 -19.67
N ARG A 146 0.39 -8.07 -18.94
CA ARG A 146 1.79 -7.88 -19.33
C ARG A 146 2.69 -8.97 -18.74
N ILE A 147 3.28 -9.77 -19.61
CA ILE A 147 4.09 -10.93 -19.25
C ILE A 147 5.53 -10.70 -19.72
N THR A 148 6.47 -10.81 -18.78
CA THR A 148 7.90 -10.82 -19.12
C THR A 148 8.42 -12.25 -19.02
N LEU A 149 8.89 -12.81 -20.13
CA LEU A 149 9.30 -14.22 -20.21
C LEU A 149 10.56 -14.54 -19.41
N SER A 150 11.37 -13.54 -19.05
CA SER A 150 12.53 -13.70 -18.18
C SER A 150 12.19 -13.82 -16.67
N ARG A 151 10.91 -13.82 -16.30
CA ARG A 151 10.45 -13.98 -14.91
C ARG A 151 10.36 -15.46 -14.49
N ASN A 152 10.23 -15.66 -13.17
CA ASN A 152 9.98 -16.98 -12.59
C ASN A 152 8.70 -17.62 -13.20
N PRO A 153 8.75 -18.90 -13.63
CA PRO A 153 7.61 -19.59 -14.26
C PRO A 153 6.31 -19.58 -13.42
N ILE A 154 6.41 -19.66 -12.09
CA ILE A 154 5.23 -19.63 -11.20
C ILE A 154 4.54 -18.25 -11.28
N LEU A 155 5.33 -17.18 -11.41
CA LEU A 155 4.77 -15.83 -11.56
C LEU A 155 4.14 -15.66 -12.93
N ILE A 156 4.76 -16.19 -13.99
CA ILE A 156 4.19 -16.19 -15.34
C ILE A 156 2.85 -16.93 -15.35
N GLU A 157 2.81 -18.14 -14.79
CA GLU A 157 1.59 -18.94 -14.66
C GLU A 157 0.49 -18.20 -13.88
N THR A 158 0.86 -17.56 -12.77
CA THR A 158 -0.08 -16.77 -11.98
C THR A 158 -0.61 -15.56 -12.77
N GLN A 159 0.23 -14.88 -13.56
CA GLN A 159 -0.21 -13.77 -14.42
C GLN A 159 -1.16 -14.27 -15.51
N LEU A 160 -0.81 -15.37 -16.19
CA LEU A 160 -1.66 -16.01 -17.19
C LEU A 160 -3.04 -16.37 -16.61
N TYR A 161 -3.05 -17.06 -15.47
CA TYR A 161 -4.30 -17.42 -14.78
C TYR A 161 -5.17 -16.19 -14.46
N ARG A 162 -4.56 -15.11 -13.96
CA ARG A 162 -5.30 -13.90 -13.54
C ARG A 162 -5.71 -13.00 -14.71
N SER A 163 -5.00 -13.06 -15.83
CA SER A 163 -5.33 -12.32 -17.05
C SER A 163 -6.61 -12.83 -17.72
N GLY A 164 -7.01 -14.08 -17.43
CA GLY A 164 -8.20 -14.69 -18.01
C GLY A 164 -8.12 -14.70 -19.54
N ASN A 165 -9.12 -14.12 -20.19
CA ASN A 165 -9.23 -14.08 -21.66
C ASN A 165 -8.90 -12.70 -22.26
N VAL A 166 -8.28 -11.80 -21.48
CA VAL A 166 -7.90 -10.46 -21.95
C VAL A 166 -6.63 -10.54 -22.81
N PRO A 167 -6.49 -9.77 -23.91
CA PRO A 167 -5.28 -9.77 -24.73
C PRO A 167 -4.00 -9.54 -23.92
N LEU A 168 -2.96 -10.32 -24.23
CA LEU A 168 -1.68 -10.31 -23.55
C LEU A 168 -0.66 -9.45 -24.29
N ASP A 169 0.18 -8.75 -23.53
CA ASP A 169 1.38 -8.08 -24.00
C ASP A 169 2.60 -8.87 -23.51
N VAL A 170 3.36 -9.47 -24.42
CA VAL A 170 4.46 -10.38 -24.09
C VAL A 170 5.79 -9.73 -24.47
N ASP A 171 6.62 -9.50 -23.47
CA ASP A 171 7.98 -8.97 -23.61
C ASP A 171 8.99 -10.10 -23.39
N SER A 172 9.90 -10.29 -24.35
CA SER A 172 10.98 -11.28 -24.25
C SER A 172 11.97 -10.93 -23.13
N GLY A 173 11.97 -9.69 -22.64
CA GLY A 173 12.89 -9.22 -21.60
C GLY A 173 14.34 -9.13 -22.08
N GLU A 174 14.59 -9.37 -23.36
CA GLU A 174 15.90 -9.22 -24.00
C GLU A 174 16.13 -7.75 -24.33
N SER A 175 16.55 -6.98 -23.33
CA SER A 175 17.37 -5.81 -23.60
C SER A 175 18.79 -6.30 -23.90
N GLN A 176 18.97 -7.02 -25.02
CA GLN A 176 20.29 -7.19 -25.59
C GLN A 176 20.74 -5.79 -26.02
N ARG A 177 21.62 -5.19 -25.22
CA ARG A 177 22.53 -4.19 -25.76
C ARG A 177 23.32 -4.93 -26.84
N PHE A 178 22.97 -4.70 -28.10
CA PHE A 178 23.88 -4.98 -29.20
C PHE A 178 25.16 -4.20 -28.88
N ASP A 179 26.22 -4.90 -28.44
CA ASP A 179 27.54 -4.31 -28.32
C ASP A 179 28.16 -4.34 -29.72
N PRO A 180 28.30 -3.20 -30.42
CA PRO A 180 28.88 -3.18 -31.75
C PRO A 180 30.37 -3.58 -31.76
N ARG A 181 30.98 -3.84 -30.59
CA ARG A 181 32.39 -4.20 -30.44
C ARG A 181 32.64 -5.69 -30.25
N SER A 182 31.62 -6.55 -30.18
CA SER A 182 31.80 -8.01 -30.17
C SER A 182 32.08 -8.54 -31.60
N ARG A 183 33.27 -8.24 -32.14
CA ARG A 183 33.75 -8.97 -33.32
C ARG A 183 34.05 -10.42 -32.93
N PRO A 184 33.65 -11.43 -33.73
CA PRO A 184 34.09 -12.79 -33.52
C PRO A 184 35.61 -12.85 -33.75
N ARG A 185 36.34 -13.40 -32.78
CA ARG A 185 37.75 -13.74 -32.96
C ARG A 185 37.80 -14.97 -33.87
N CYS A 186 38.37 -14.81 -35.06
CA CYS A 186 38.89 -15.91 -35.86
C CYS A 186 40.10 -16.55 -35.18
#